data_AF-A0A094C7S4-F1
#
_entry.id   AF-A0A094C7S4-F1
#
_cell.length_a   1.000
_cell.length_b   1.000
_cell.length_c   1.000
_cell.angle_alpha   90.00
_cell.angle_beta   90.00
_cell.angle_gamma   90.00
#
_symmetry.space_group_name_H-M   'P 1'
#
loop_
_entity.id
_entity.type
_entity.pdbx_description
1 polymer ?
#
loop_
_entity_poly.entity_id
_entity_poly.type
_entity_poly.pdbx_seq_one_letter_code
_entity_poly.pdbx_strand_id
1 'polypeptide(L)' 'MEAPAPRTPPLDPSKCNSTVETMRCSRCAMSAETVSHNGRDVSADDARAGGMVKFGHNLYYCDRCAKIVGYK' A
#
# COMPACT_ATOMS: atom_id res chain seq x y z
N MET A 1 3.91 -20.59 -41.45
CA MET A 1 4.53 -20.14 -40.20
C MET A 1 3.72 -18.96 -39.71
N GLU A 2 2.85 -19.16 -38.72
CA GLU A 2 2.22 -18.05 -37.99
C GLU A 2 2.39 -18.33 -36.50
N ALA A 3 3.05 -17.39 -35.82
CA ALA A 3 3.26 -17.43 -34.38
C ALA A 3 1.95 -17.04 -33.67
N PRO A 4 1.52 -17.77 -32.63
CA PRO A 4 0.32 -17.38 -31.89
C PRO A 4 0.60 -16.11 -31.07
N ALA A 5 -0.20 -15.08 -31.30
CA ALA A 5 -0.18 -13.83 -30.56
C ALA A 5 -0.34 -14.05 -29.04
N PRO A 6 0.28 -13.21 -28.19
CA PRO A 6 0.14 -13.31 -26.74
C PRO A 6 -1.31 -13.00 -26.34
N ARG A 7 -2.00 -14.02 -25.81
CA ARG A 7 -3.34 -13.88 -25.23
C ARG A 7 -3.19 -13.20 -23.87
N THR A 8 -3.14 -11.88 -23.85
CA THR A 8 -3.33 -11.13 -22.61
C THR A 8 -4.72 -11.43 -22.07
N PRO A 9 -4.86 -11.98 -20.84
CA PRO A 9 -6.17 -12.20 -20.26
C PRO A 9 -6.88 -10.85 -20.06
N PRO A 10 -8.21 -10.80 -20.21
CA PRO A 10 -8.98 -9.60 -19.93
C PRO A 10 -8.80 -9.23 -18.45
N LEU A 11 -8.48 -7.96 -18.19
CA LEU A 11 -8.48 -7.39 -16.84
C LEU A 11 -9.92 -7.40 -16.35
N ASP A 12 -10.26 -8.37 -15.49
CA ASP A 12 -11.57 -8.49 -14.87
C ASP A 12 -11.81 -7.28 -13.94
N PRO A 13 -12.77 -6.39 -14.25
CA PRO A 13 -13.02 -5.19 -13.44
C PRO A 13 -13.68 -5.51 -12.10
N SER A 14 -14.12 -6.76 -11.85
CA SER A 14 -14.62 -7.17 -10.53
C SER A 14 -13.50 -7.53 -9.56
N LYS A 15 -12.23 -7.56 -10.03
CA LYS A 15 -11.06 -7.82 -9.19
C LYS A 15 -10.43 -6.56 -8.57
N CYS A 16 -10.88 -5.36 -8.91
CA CYS A 16 -10.43 -4.12 -8.27
C CYS A 16 -11.32 -3.77 -7.06
N ASN A 17 -11.25 -4.58 -6.01
CA ASN A 17 -11.74 -4.19 -4.68
C ASN A 17 -10.74 -3.21 -4.04
N SER A 18 -10.74 -1.99 -4.58
CA SER A 18 -10.00 -0.86 -4.04
C SER A 18 -10.74 -0.35 -2.80
N THR A 19 -10.09 -0.35 -1.65
CA THR A 19 -10.62 0.20 -0.41
C THR A 19 -9.72 1.33 0.06
N VAL A 20 -10.32 2.41 0.57
CA VAL A 20 -9.55 3.47 1.23
C VAL A 20 -9.25 2.99 2.66
N GLU A 21 -7.97 2.98 3.00
CA GLU A 21 -7.50 2.68 4.35
C GLU A 21 -6.78 3.89 4.93
N THR A 22 -7.05 4.17 6.21
CA THR A 22 -6.38 5.25 6.95
C THR A 22 -5.26 4.67 7.81
N MET A 23 -4.03 5.11 7.55
CA MET A 23 -2.87 4.81 8.37
C MET A 23 -2.63 5.91 9.40
N ARG A 24 -2.21 5.55 10.61
CA ARG A 24 -1.87 6.52 11.67
C ARG A 24 -0.47 6.28 12.21
N CYS A 25 0.33 7.33 12.23
CA CYS A 25 1.68 7.29 12.79
C CYS A 25 1.59 7.08 14.31
N SER A 26 2.19 6.00 14.83
CA SER A 26 2.16 5.70 16.27
C SER A 26 2.93 6.70 17.16
N ARG A 27 3.74 7.59 16.56
CA ARG A 27 4.55 8.59 17.30
C ARG A 27 3.93 9.98 17.32
N CYS A 28 3.53 10.51 16.16
CA CYS A 28 3.00 11.88 16.04
C CYS A 28 1.50 11.94 15.76
N ALA A 29 0.82 10.78 15.70
CA ALA A 29 -0.60 10.66 15.40
C ALA A 29 -1.05 11.20 14.02
N MET A 30 -0.12 11.60 13.15
CA MET A 30 -0.40 11.99 11.76
C MET A 30 -1.14 10.87 11.04
N SER A 31 -2.22 11.22 10.35
CA SER A 31 -3.00 10.30 9.53
C SER A 31 -2.67 10.49 8.06
N ALA A 32 -2.67 9.41 7.29
CA ALA A 32 -2.62 9.44 5.83
C ALA A 32 -3.59 8.39 5.28
N GLU A 33 -4.14 8.67 4.11
CA GLU A 33 -5.06 7.76 3.41
C GLU A 33 -4.32 7.09 2.26
N THR A 34 -4.63 5.83 2.02
CA THR A 34 -4.11 5.07 0.88
C THR A 34 -5.18 4.15 0.31
N VAL A 35 -5.01 3.78 -0.96
CA VAL A 35 -5.94 2.88 -1.65
C VAL A 35 -5.32 1.50 -1.67
N SER A 36 -5.88 0.59 -0.88
CA SER A 36 -5.45 -0.81 -0.86
C SER A 36 -6.23 -1.59 -1.91
N HIS A 37 -5.51 -2.31 -2.77
CA HIS A 37 -6.11 -3.25 -3.72
C HIS A 37 -6.05 -4.67 -3.12
N ASN A 38 -7.20 -5.34 -2.95
CA ASN A 38 -7.42 -6.64 -2.28
C ASN A 38 -7.98 -6.60 -0.84
N GLY A 39 -8.34 -5.44 -0.30
CA GLY A 39 -9.17 -5.28 0.91
C GLY A 39 -8.73 -6.06 2.15
N ARG A 40 -7.43 -6.38 2.28
CA ARG A 40 -6.93 -7.30 3.31
C ARG A 40 -5.91 -6.70 4.28
N ASP A 41 -5.21 -5.64 3.90
CA ASP A 41 -4.33 -4.80 4.74
C ASP A 41 -3.57 -3.85 3.78
N VAL A 42 -3.14 -2.68 4.25
CA VAL A 42 -2.23 -1.81 3.48
C VAL A 42 -0.88 -2.52 3.29
N SER A 43 -0.43 -2.71 2.05
CA SER A 43 0.91 -3.26 1.80
C SER A 43 2.01 -2.29 2.26
N ALA A 44 3.21 -2.79 2.52
CA ALA A 44 4.35 -1.92 2.82
C ALA A 44 4.68 -0.97 1.66
N ASP A 45 4.39 -1.39 0.42
CA ASP A 45 4.58 -0.54 -0.77
C ASP A 45 3.52 0.58 -0.84
N ASP A 46 2.24 0.24 -0.64
CA ASP A 46 1.14 1.23 -0.58
C ASP A 46 1.31 2.21 0.58
N ALA A 47 1.85 1.75 1.71
CA ALA A 47 2.21 2.61 2.83
C ALA A 47 3.33 3.57 2.43
N ARG A 48 4.41 3.07 1.80
CA ARG A 48 5.54 3.90 1.33
C ARG A 48 5.11 4.91 0.28
N ALA A 49 4.22 4.53 -0.64
CA ALA A 49 3.64 5.45 -1.61
C ALA A 49 2.87 6.61 -0.92
N GLY A 50 2.24 6.34 0.23
CA GLY A 50 1.59 7.33 1.09
C GLY A 50 2.51 8.06 2.09
N GLY A 51 3.84 7.92 2.01
CA GLY A 51 4.79 8.55 2.94
C GLY A 51 4.75 7.96 4.37
N MET A 52 4.31 6.71 4.48
CA MET A 52 4.25 5.94 5.72
C MET A 52 5.16 4.71 5.62
N VAL A 53 5.79 4.37 6.73
CA VAL A 53 6.65 3.20 6.88
C VAL A 53 5.92 2.20 7.73
N LYS A 54 5.53 1.06 7.14
CA LYS A 54 4.91 -0.06 7.84
C LYS A 54 5.99 -0.89 8.53
N PHE A 55 5.83 -1.13 9.83
CA PHE A 55 6.78 -1.96 10.61
C PHE A 55 6.10 -3.12 11.34
N GLY A 56 4.79 -3.30 11.16
CA GLY A 56 4.01 -4.42 11.69
C GLY A 56 2.59 -4.46 11.13
N HIS A 57 1.76 -5.38 11.61
CA HIS A 57 0.34 -5.45 11.24
C HIS A 57 -0.40 -4.20 11.73
N ASN A 58 -0.83 -3.36 10.80
CA ASN A 58 -1.50 -2.09 11.08
C ASN A 58 -0.68 -1.11 11.97
N LEU A 59 0.65 -1.21 11.92
CA LEU A 59 1.57 -0.32 12.62
C LEU A 59 2.41 0.48 11.63
N TYR A 60 2.31 1.81 11.73
CA TYR A 60 2.89 2.74 10.76
C TYR A 60 3.62 3.89 11.47
N TYR A 61 4.71 4.35 10.86
CA TYR A 61 5.33 5.64 11.15
C TYR A 61 5.28 6.53 9.92
N CYS A 62 5.05 7.83 10.08
CA CYS A 62 5.29 8.75 8.96
C CYS A 62 6.80 8.84 8.68
N ASP A 63 7.16 9.20 7.45
CA ASP A 63 8.55 9.36 6.98
C ASP A 63 9.46 10.10 7.98
N ARG A 64 8.95 11.19 8.57
CA ARG A 64 9.68 11.97 9.56
C ARG A 64 9.97 11.16 10.82
N CYS A 65 8.98 10.46 11.37
CA CYS A 65 9.14 9.70 12.60
C CYS A 65 9.99 8.44 12.37
N ALA A 66 9.84 7.80 11.22
CA ALA A 66 10.65 6.64 10.83
C ALA A 66 12.14 7.00 10.83
N LYS A 67 12.53 8.12 10.22
CA LYS A 67 13.92 8.61 10.20
C LYS A 67 14.50 8.89 11.59
N ILE A 68 13.69 9.44 12.50
CA ILE A 68 14.15 9.72 13.88
C ILE A 68 14.42 8.42 14.65
N VAL A 69 13.62 7.37 14.42
CA VAL A 69 13.81 6.07 15.09
C VAL A 69 14.86 5.20 14.38
N GLY A 70 15.12 5.45 13.09
CA GLY A 70 16.08 4.69 12.29
C GLY A 70 15.45 3.60 11.41
N TYR A 71 14.15 3.69 11.13
CA TYR A 71 13.48 2.86 10.12
C TYR A 71 13.84 3.36 8.71
N LYS A 72 14.10 2.42 7.79
CA LYS A 72 14.47 2.65 6.39
C LYS A 72 13.30 2.41 5.46
#